data_AF-A0ABD0U5H9-F1
#
_entry.id   AF-A0ABD0U5H9-F1
#
_cell.length_a   1.000
_cell.length_b   1.000
_cell.length_c   1.000
_cell.angle_alpha   90.00
_cell.angle_beta   90.00
_cell.angle_gamma   90.00
#
_symmetry.space_group_name_H-M   'P 1'
#
loop_
_entity.id
_entity.type
_entity.pdbx_description
1 polymer ?
#
loop_
_entity_poly.entity_id
_entity_poly.type
_entity_poly.pdbx_seq_one_letter_code
_entity_poly.pdbx_strand_id
1 'polypeptide(L)'
;MENPPLSLLIPLLLLLFLLLLISLTTSSPTPDRRRLIDNIIHSAALHSYPKRHKTAVPYAVSLPLALSAATAHAMRFRAGRLRRQGADFKEFHLSPGLVAHPHSKRLLIVHQNLGNLSDSLYSLPGYQLISPVLGLLIYDAIGSNSTELDVKVTKAPIELDFSRIAGVPEIKEELLCAVFGLGKQVEVLGRGRVCLVKGQGHFGLVVERGMEKVVRRWKLVVAAATAGAMGAVLIGLVVVAVVKGKKKERRMAEMERRAYENEALRVSMVGHLRAYTAAAVRTAPAMEREEDLPM
;
A
#
# COMPACT_ATOMS: atom_id res chain seq x y z
N MET A 1 -33.16 27.04 -28.94
CA MET A 1 -31.94 26.67 -28.18
C MET A 1 -32.39 25.78 -27.03
N GLU A 2 -32.38 24.48 -27.25
CA GLU A 2 -32.87 23.48 -26.30
C GLU A 2 -31.72 23.14 -25.34
N ASN A 3 -31.87 23.49 -24.07
CA ASN A 3 -30.87 23.14 -23.05
C ASN A 3 -30.87 21.62 -22.85
N PRO A 4 -29.72 20.94 -22.85
CA PRO A 4 -29.69 19.50 -22.63
C PRO A 4 -30.23 19.16 -21.22
N PRO A 5 -30.96 18.05 -21.06
CA PRO A 5 -31.60 17.73 -19.78
C PRO A 5 -30.53 17.39 -18.73
N LEU A 6 -30.57 18.09 -17.59
CA LEU A 6 -29.68 17.88 -16.44
C LEU A 6 -29.61 16.41 -15.97
N SER A 7 -30.61 15.59 -16.30
CA SER A 7 -30.69 14.17 -15.94
C SER A 7 -29.60 13.30 -16.57
N LEU A 8 -29.00 13.72 -17.70
CA LEU A 8 -27.94 12.96 -18.38
C LEU A 8 -26.53 13.33 -17.88
N LEU A 9 -26.37 14.47 -17.21
CA LEU A 9 -25.07 14.95 -16.72
C LEU A 9 -24.55 14.14 -15.53
N ILE A 10 -25.45 13.71 -14.63
CA ILE A 10 -25.11 12.95 -13.42
C ILE A 10 -24.57 11.54 -13.75
N PRO A 11 -25.23 10.70 -14.59
CA PRO A 11 -24.68 9.39 -14.94
C PRO A 11 -23.39 9.50 -15.77
N LEU A 12 -23.25 10.55 -16.60
CA LEU A 12 -22.04 10.82 -17.35
C LEU A 12 -20.86 11.18 -16.42
N LEU A 13 -21.10 12.01 -15.41
CA LEU A 13 -20.09 12.37 -14.41
C LEU A 13 -19.69 11.16 -13.55
N LEU A 14 -20.65 10.32 -13.17
CA LEU A 14 -20.40 9.09 -12.42
C LEU A 14 -19.59 8.08 -13.25
N LEU A 15 -19.91 7.92 -14.53
CA LEU A 15 -19.16 7.08 -15.46
C LEU A 15 -17.74 7.61 -15.67
N LEU A 16 -17.57 8.93 -15.82
CA LEU A 16 -16.25 9.56 -15.97
C LEU A 16 -15.41 9.38 -14.70
N PHE A 17 -16.02 9.49 -13.52
CA PHE A 17 -15.38 9.24 -12.23
C PHE A 17 -14.99 7.76 -12.08
N LEU A 18 -15.85 6.83 -12.50
CA LEU A 18 -15.56 5.39 -12.49
C LEU A 18 -14.41 5.04 -13.45
N LEU A 19 -14.39 5.62 -14.64
CA LEU A 19 -13.30 5.47 -15.62
C LEU A 19 -11.97 6.05 -15.10
N LEU A 20 -12.02 7.17 -14.36
CA LEU A 20 -10.86 7.75 -13.70
C LEU A 20 -10.33 6.84 -12.58
N LEU A 21 -11.21 6.23 -11.78
CA LEU A 21 -10.84 5.25 -10.75
C LEU A 21 -10.22 3.98 -11.35
N ILE A 22 -10.77 3.48 -12.48
CA ILE A 22 -10.21 2.33 -13.19
C ILE A 22 -8.80 2.67 -13.73
N SER A 23 -8.61 3.87 -14.28
CA SER A 23 -7.31 4.34 -14.78
C SER A 23 -6.25 4.48 -13.68
N LEU A 24 -6.67 4.78 -12.43
CA LEU A 24 -5.77 4.84 -11.27
C LEU A 24 -5.35 3.45 -10.75
N THR A 25 -6.09 2.40 -11.09
CA THR A 25 -5.84 1.03 -10.61
C THR A 25 -5.12 0.17 -11.65
N THR A 26 -5.13 0.55 -12.92
CA THR A 26 -4.42 -0.15 -13.99
C THR A 26 -2.97 0.32 -14.13
N SER A 27 -2.14 -0.03 -13.16
CA SER A 27 -0.70 -0.08 -13.43
C SER A 27 -0.43 -1.27 -14.35
N SER A 28 -0.08 -1.04 -15.61
CA SER A 28 0.57 -2.09 -16.40
C SER A 28 1.84 -2.53 -15.65
N PRO A 29 2.16 -3.83 -15.59
CA PRO A 29 3.38 -4.28 -14.94
C PRO A 29 4.56 -3.81 -15.79
N THR A 30 5.10 -2.63 -15.46
CA THR A 30 6.42 -2.22 -15.94
C THR A 30 7.41 -3.31 -15.57
N PRO A 31 8.22 -3.81 -16.51
CA PRO A 31 9.17 -4.88 -16.22
C PRO A 31 10.07 -4.44 -15.08
N ASP A 32 10.16 -5.28 -14.04
CA ASP A 32 10.99 -5.00 -12.88
C ASP A 32 12.44 -4.76 -13.34
N ARG A 33 12.96 -3.55 -13.08
CA ARG A 33 14.32 -3.15 -13.46
C ARG A 33 15.37 -4.15 -12.97
N ARG A 34 15.11 -4.82 -11.84
CA ARG A 34 15.95 -5.89 -11.27
C ARG A 34 16.06 -7.07 -12.23
N ARG A 35 14.93 -7.56 -12.76
CA ARG A 35 14.89 -8.65 -13.73
C ARG A 35 15.55 -8.29 -15.06
N LEU A 36 15.42 -7.04 -15.50
CA LEU A 36 16.14 -6.58 -16.69
C LEU A 36 17.66 -6.66 -16.49
N ILE A 37 18.16 -6.24 -15.33
CA ILE A 37 19.59 -6.33 -14.99
C ILE A 37 20.04 -7.78 -14.92
N ASP A 38 19.25 -8.67 -14.32
CA ASP A 38 19.55 -10.11 -14.28
C ASP A 38 19.70 -10.70 -15.67
N ASN A 39 18.79 -10.36 -16.58
CA ASN A 39 18.82 -10.82 -17.98
C ASN A 39 20.06 -10.29 -18.72
N ILE A 40 20.42 -9.02 -18.51
CA ILE A 40 21.63 -8.43 -19.10
C ILE A 40 22.88 -9.15 -18.60
N ILE A 41 23.01 -9.34 -17.28
CA ILE A 41 24.16 -10.03 -16.68
C ILE A 41 24.22 -11.49 -17.15
N HIS A 42 23.09 -12.18 -17.22
CA HIS A 42 22.98 -13.54 -17.71
C HIS A 42 23.45 -13.65 -19.17
N SER A 43 22.97 -12.76 -20.03
CA SER A 43 23.41 -12.70 -21.43
C SER A 43 24.93 -12.46 -21.52
N ALA A 44 25.48 -11.53 -20.75
CA ALA A 44 26.91 -11.23 -20.70
C ALA A 44 27.72 -12.44 -20.19
N ALA A 45 27.18 -13.19 -19.22
CA ALA A 45 27.82 -14.39 -18.68
C ALA A 45 27.93 -15.52 -19.71
N LEU A 46 26.92 -15.66 -20.58
CA LEU A 46 26.96 -16.61 -21.70
C LEU A 46 28.01 -16.20 -22.75
N HIS A 47 28.06 -14.92 -23.11
CA HIS A 47 29.02 -14.39 -24.08
C HIS A 47 30.47 -14.43 -23.57
N SER A 48 30.67 -14.24 -22.26
CA SER A 48 32.00 -14.26 -21.64
C SER A 48 32.55 -15.68 -21.43
N TYR A 49 31.79 -16.73 -21.77
CA TYR A 49 32.20 -18.12 -21.52
C TYR A 49 33.38 -18.56 -22.42
N PRO A 50 34.54 -18.96 -21.85
CA PRO A 50 35.69 -19.33 -22.67
C PRO A 50 35.50 -20.66 -23.41
N LYS A 51 35.93 -20.72 -24.68
CA LYS A 51 35.77 -21.90 -25.58
C LYS A 51 36.37 -23.22 -25.04
N ARG A 52 37.27 -23.18 -24.05
CA ARG A 52 37.91 -24.37 -23.44
C ARG A 52 37.93 -24.30 -21.91
N HIS A 53 36.88 -23.75 -21.30
CA HIS A 53 36.84 -23.60 -19.85
C HIS A 53 36.48 -24.90 -19.12
N LYS A 54 37.13 -25.15 -17.99
CA LYS A 54 36.84 -26.30 -17.12
C LYS A 54 35.57 -26.00 -16.30
N THR A 55 34.79 -27.04 -16.02
CA THR A 55 33.69 -26.94 -15.05
C THR A 55 34.23 -26.65 -13.65
N ALA A 56 33.43 -26.00 -12.81
CA ALA A 56 33.78 -25.63 -11.44
C ALA A 56 34.99 -24.68 -11.34
N VAL A 57 35.26 -23.90 -12.39
CA VAL A 57 36.26 -22.81 -12.38
C VAL A 57 35.51 -21.50 -12.66
N PRO A 58 35.67 -20.48 -11.79
CA PRO A 58 34.99 -19.20 -11.98
C PRO A 58 35.68 -18.40 -13.09
N TYR A 59 34.87 -17.69 -13.88
CA TYR A 59 35.34 -16.67 -14.81
C TYR A 59 34.64 -15.33 -14.55
N ALA A 60 35.35 -14.24 -14.82
CA ALA A 60 34.78 -12.90 -14.75
C ALA A 60 33.82 -12.67 -15.93
N VAL A 61 32.72 -11.98 -15.66
CA VAL A 61 31.74 -11.60 -16.68
C VAL A 61 31.99 -10.17 -17.10
N SER A 62 32.14 -9.94 -18.41
CA SER A 62 32.33 -8.59 -18.97
C SER A 62 30.99 -7.86 -19.03
N LEU A 63 30.74 -6.97 -18.07
CA LEU A 63 29.50 -6.20 -17.97
C LEU A 63 29.53 -4.96 -18.87
N PRO A 64 28.36 -4.51 -19.38
CA PRO A 64 28.27 -3.27 -20.14
C PRO A 64 28.53 -2.05 -19.25
N LEU A 65 28.94 -0.93 -19.86
CA LEU A 65 29.31 0.31 -19.14
C LEU A 65 28.21 0.80 -18.18
N ALA A 66 26.94 0.62 -18.55
CA ALA A 66 25.78 0.97 -17.73
C ALA A 66 25.72 0.21 -16.38
N LEU A 67 26.42 -0.92 -16.25
CA LEU A 67 26.53 -1.74 -15.05
C LEU A 67 27.96 -1.75 -14.47
N SER A 68 28.78 -0.74 -14.80
CA SER A 68 30.17 -0.63 -14.34
C SER A 68 30.34 -0.57 -12.82
N ALA A 69 29.30 -0.14 -12.09
CA ALA A 69 29.27 -0.12 -10.64
C ALA A 69 28.95 -1.50 -10.00
N ALA A 70 28.65 -2.51 -10.81
CA ALA A 70 28.45 -3.88 -10.39
C ALA A 70 29.57 -4.79 -10.91
N THR A 71 29.73 -5.95 -10.28
CA THR A 71 30.62 -7.00 -10.76
C THR A 71 29.86 -8.31 -10.86
N ALA A 72 30.23 -9.15 -11.82
CA ALA A 72 29.62 -10.45 -11.99
C ALA A 72 30.67 -11.51 -12.33
N HIS A 73 30.45 -12.70 -11.80
CA HIS A 73 31.27 -13.87 -12.08
C HIS A 73 30.33 -15.02 -12.41
N ALA A 74 30.81 -15.97 -13.20
CA ALA A 74 30.03 -17.14 -13.54
C ALA A 74 30.86 -18.41 -13.44
N MET A 75 30.18 -19.53 -13.18
CA MET A 75 30.79 -20.84 -13.07
C MET A 75 29.84 -21.90 -13.61
N ARG A 76 30.35 -22.80 -14.48
CA ARG A 76 29.56 -23.92 -15.00
C ARG A 76 29.80 -25.20 -14.20
N PHE A 77 28.73 -25.91 -13.88
CA PHE A 77 28.77 -27.17 -13.16
C PHE A 77 28.09 -28.30 -13.90
N ARG A 78 28.54 -29.54 -13.66
CA ARG A 78 27.67 -30.70 -13.85
C ARG A 78 26.76 -30.81 -12.64
N ALA A 79 25.44 -30.82 -12.85
CA ALA A 79 24.45 -30.81 -11.77
C ALA A 79 24.67 -31.92 -10.74
N GLY A 80 24.96 -33.14 -11.22
CA GLY A 80 25.23 -34.29 -10.35
C GLY A 80 26.49 -34.15 -9.48
N ARG A 81 27.53 -33.45 -9.96
CA ARG A 81 28.74 -33.21 -9.15
C ARG A 81 28.45 -32.17 -8.06
N LEU A 82 27.86 -31.04 -8.45
CA LEU A 82 27.47 -29.99 -7.51
C LEU A 82 26.54 -30.53 -6.42
N ARG A 83 25.52 -31.32 -6.78
CA ARG A 83 24.60 -31.95 -5.82
C ARG A 83 25.32 -32.84 -4.80
N ARG A 84 26.42 -33.52 -5.17
CA ARG A 84 27.15 -34.44 -4.28
C ARG A 84 28.23 -33.76 -3.45
N GLN A 85 28.95 -32.81 -4.04
CA GLN A 85 30.16 -32.23 -3.45
C GLN A 85 29.97 -30.81 -2.94
N GLY A 86 28.93 -30.10 -3.40
CA GLY A 86 28.85 -28.66 -3.19
C GLY A 86 29.92 -27.91 -3.98
N ALA A 87 30.09 -26.63 -3.67
CA ALA A 87 31.17 -25.78 -4.16
C ALA A 87 31.24 -24.46 -3.40
N ASP A 88 32.44 -23.91 -3.25
CA ASP A 88 32.64 -22.50 -2.87
C ASP A 88 32.59 -21.62 -4.11
N PHE A 89 31.81 -20.54 -4.04
CA PHE A 89 31.72 -19.55 -5.10
C PHE A 89 31.57 -18.14 -4.53
N LYS A 90 32.69 -17.41 -4.49
CA LYS A 90 32.76 -16.05 -3.95
C LYS A 90 32.27 -16.02 -2.49
N GLU A 91 31.27 -15.21 -2.16
CA GLU A 91 30.69 -15.10 -0.82
C GLU A 91 29.73 -16.27 -0.49
N PHE A 92 29.45 -17.17 -1.44
CA PHE A 92 28.51 -18.27 -1.29
C PHE A 92 29.21 -19.62 -1.10
N HIS A 93 28.87 -20.33 -0.03
CA HIS A 93 29.16 -21.75 0.14
C HIS A 93 27.92 -22.58 -0.28
N LEU A 94 28.00 -23.21 -1.44
CA LEU A 94 26.96 -24.08 -1.96
C LEU A 94 27.10 -25.46 -1.33
N SER A 95 26.35 -25.71 -0.25
CA SER A 95 26.32 -27.02 0.40
C SER A 95 25.87 -28.15 -0.55
N PRO A 96 26.29 -29.41 -0.32
CA PRO A 96 25.75 -30.56 -1.03
C PRO A 96 24.22 -30.63 -0.94
N GLY A 97 23.56 -31.15 -1.98
CA GLY A 97 22.10 -31.34 -2.02
C GLY A 97 21.31 -30.33 -2.83
N LEU A 98 21.99 -29.45 -3.60
CA LEU A 98 21.34 -28.54 -4.54
C LEU A 98 20.73 -29.30 -5.72
N VAL A 99 19.43 -29.09 -6.00
CA VAL A 99 18.69 -29.71 -7.10
C VAL A 99 17.94 -28.64 -7.90
N ALA A 100 18.24 -28.53 -9.19
CA ALA A 100 17.57 -27.61 -10.11
C ALA A 100 16.31 -28.22 -10.74
N HIS A 101 15.29 -27.39 -10.95
CA HIS A 101 14.02 -27.70 -11.59
C HIS A 101 13.68 -26.63 -12.64
N PRO A 102 13.34 -27.00 -13.88
CA PRO A 102 13.39 -28.36 -14.44
C PRO A 102 14.79 -28.99 -14.39
N HIS A 103 14.86 -30.32 -14.48
CA HIS A 103 16.13 -31.03 -14.36
C HIS A 103 17.07 -30.68 -15.52
N SER A 104 18.24 -30.11 -15.22
CA SER A 104 19.32 -29.93 -16.18
C SER A 104 20.57 -30.69 -15.79
N LYS A 105 21.28 -31.21 -16.80
CA LYS A 105 22.58 -31.90 -16.65
C LYS A 105 23.73 -30.92 -16.37
N ARG A 106 23.62 -29.68 -16.85
CA ARG A 106 24.67 -28.65 -16.75
C ARG A 106 24.06 -27.34 -16.30
N LEU A 107 24.62 -26.77 -15.25
CA LEU A 107 24.15 -25.53 -14.66
C LEU A 107 25.16 -24.43 -14.94
N LEU A 108 24.66 -23.23 -15.20
CA LEU A 108 25.43 -21.98 -15.15
C LEU A 108 25.00 -21.24 -13.89
N ILE A 109 25.93 -21.06 -12.96
CA ILE A 109 25.69 -20.27 -11.76
C ILE A 109 26.33 -18.91 -11.96
N VAL A 110 25.55 -17.86 -11.77
CA VAL A 110 25.95 -16.47 -11.92
C VAL A 110 25.93 -15.83 -10.54
N HIS A 111 27.10 -15.35 -10.13
CA HIS A 111 27.27 -14.50 -8.97
C HIS A 111 27.21 -13.04 -9.42
N GLN A 112 26.43 -12.24 -8.72
CA GLN A 112 26.29 -10.81 -8.95
C GLN A 112 26.63 -10.06 -7.66
N ASN A 113 27.44 -9.02 -7.73
CA ASN A 113 27.59 -8.04 -6.67
C ASN A 113 27.20 -6.68 -7.25
N LEU A 114 26.06 -6.16 -6.82
CA LEU A 114 25.47 -4.96 -7.40
C LEU A 114 26.12 -3.66 -6.92
N GLY A 115 27.04 -3.72 -5.94
CA GLY A 115 27.81 -2.57 -5.49
C GLY A 115 26.93 -1.36 -5.20
N ASN A 116 27.30 -0.20 -5.73
CA ASN A 116 26.58 1.06 -5.55
C ASN A 116 25.21 1.09 -6.25
N LEU A 117 24.92 0.17 -7.17
CA LEU A 117 23.59 0.09 -7.78
C LEU A 117 22.54 -0.40 -6.79
N SER A 118 22.96 -1.06 -5.72
CA SER A 118 22.09 -1.66 -4.70
C SER A 118 21.09 -0.65 -4.12
N ASP A 119 21.56 0.52 -3.67
CA ASP A 119 20.69 1.55 -3.08
C ASP A 119 19.64 2.08 -4.07
N SER A 120 20.02 2.17 -5.35
CA SER A 120 19.13 2.65 -6.41
C SER A 120 18.10 1.61 -6.87
N LEU A 121 18.41 0.31 -6.69
CA LEU A 121 17.57 -0.81 -7.14
C LEU A 121 16.66 -1.35 -6.04
N TYR A 122 17.07 -1.21 -4.77
CA TYR A 122 16.38 -1.79 -3.63
C TYR A 122 15.92 -0.68 -2.67
N SER A 123 14.70 -0.21 -2.88
CA SER A 123 14.01 0.68 -1.94
C SER A 123 13.30 -0.13 -0.86
N LEU A 124 13.83 -0.12 0.36
CA LEU A 124 13.38 -0.96 1.47
C LEU A 124 12.63 -0.12 2.53
N PRO A 125 11.29 -0.14 2.57
CA PRO A 125 10.55 0.59 3.59
C PRO A 125 10.82 -0.01 4.98
N GLY A 126 11.25 0.81 5.93
CA GLY A 126 11.51 0.37 7.31
C GLY A 126 12.86 -0.26 7.54
N TYR A 127 13.69 -0.36 6.49
CA TYR A 127 15.03 -0.89 6.58
C TYR A 127 16.04 0.04 5.91
N GLN A 128 17.29 -0.10 6.27
CA GLN A 128 18.42 0.51 5.59
C GLN A 128 19.38 -0.59 5.17
N LEU A 129 19.76 -0.58 3.90
CA LEU A 129 20.75 -1.49 3.36
C LEU A 129 22.15 -1.08 3.86
N ILE A 130 22.92 -2.06 4.34
CA ILE A 130 24.26 -1.87 4.92
C ILE A 130 25.35 -2.58 4.10
N SER A 131 24.97 -3.51 3.23
CA SER A 131 25.88 -4.19 2.30
C SER A 131 25.45 -3.97 0.85
N PRO A 132 26.33 -4.14 -0.14
CA PRO A 132 25.87 -4.36 -1.50
C PRO A 132 24.93 -5.58 -1.55
N VAL A 133 23.97 -5.54 -2.47
CA VAL A 133 23.10 -6.68 -2.75
C VAL A 133 23.86 -7.69 -3.60
N LEU A 134 23.87 -8.93 -3.12
CA LEU A 134 24.50 -10.08 -3.76
C LEU A 134 23.43 -10.95 -4.40
N GLY A 135 23.63 -11.29 -5.67
CA GLY A 135 22.77 -12.19 -6.43
C GLY A 135 23.44 -13.54 -6.64
N LEU A 136 22.69 -14.61 -6.43
CA LEU A 136 23.05 -15.96 -6.87
C LEU A 136 21.91 -16.46 -7.74
N LEU A 137 22.14 -16.57 -9.05
CA LEU A 137 21.15 -17.02 -10.02
C LEU A 137 21.66 -18.24 -10.78
N ILE A 138 20.78 -19.20 -11.01
CA ILE A 138 21.12 -20.50 -11.58
C ILE A 138 20.32 -20.70 -12.86
N TYR A 139 21.02 -21.02 -13.94
CA TYR A 139 20.45 -21.17 -15.27
C TYR A 139 20.82 -22.51 -15.88
N ASP A 140 20.04 -22.94 -16.87
CA ASP A 140 20.40 -24.06 -17.72
C ASP A 140 21.62 -23.70 -18.58
N ALA A 141 22.61 -24.60 -18.67
CA ALA A 141 23.77 -24.44 -19.53
C ALA A 141 23.78 -25.45 -20.70
N ILE A 142 22.61 -25.97 -21.06
CA ILE A 142 22.40 -26.83 -22.23
C ILE A 142 21.94 -25.97 -23.42
N GLY A 143 22.68 -26.01 -24.52
CA GLY A 143 22.33 -25.27 -25.74
C GLY A 143 22.58 -23.75 -25.66
N SER A 144 22.02 -23.01 -26.62
CA SER A 144 22.09 -21.55 -26.71
C SER A 144 21.00 -20.84 -25.90
N ASN A 145 19.89 -21.54 -25.62
CA ASN A 145 18.71 -20.98 -24.96
C ASN A 145 18.75 -21.33 -23.47
N SER A 146 19.59 -20.61 -22.74
CA SER A 146 19.71 -20.73 -21.28
C SER A 146 18.49 -20.10 -20.61
N THR A 147 17.80 -20.85 -19.76
CA THR A 147 16.66 -20.34 -18.97
C THR A 147 16.99 -20.36 -17.50
N GLU A 148 16.40 -19.43 -16.74
CA GLU A 148 16.49 -19.45 -15.27
C GLU A 148 15.81 -20.73 -14.74
N LEU A 149 16.44 -21.36 -13.75
CA LEU A 149 15.97 -22.60 -13.16
C LEU A 149 15.59 -22.35 -11.70
N ASP A 150 14.52 -22.97 -11.23
CA ASP A 150 14.22 -23.01 -9.80
C ASP A 150 15.16 -23.97 -9.09
N VAL A 151 15.50 -23.65 -7.84
CA VAL A 151 16.45 -24.44 -7.08
C VAL A 151 15.88 -24.83 -5.74
N LYS A 152 15.94 -26.13 -5.46
CA LYS A 152 15.58 -26.72 -4.19
C LYS A 152 16.82 -27.27 -3.53
N VAL A 153 17.08 -26.81 -2.31
CA VAL A 153 18.15 -27.33 -1.46
C VAL A 153 17.57 -28.45 -0.58
N THR A 154 18.07 -29.68 -0.77
CA THR A 154 17.49 -30.88 -0.15
C THR A 154 18.20 -31.39 1.11
N LYS A 155 19.42 -30.92 1.39
CA LYS A 155 20.21 -31.36 2.55
C LYS A 155 20.53 -30.22 3.50
N ALA A 156 21.52 -29.41 3.17
CA ALA A 156 21.98 -28.29 3.99
C ALA A 156 21.86 -26.98 3.21
N PRO A 157 21.50 -25.86 3.86
CA PRO A 157 21.31 -24.56 3.21
C PRO A 157 22.60 -24.06 2.55
N ILE A 158 22.45 -23.12 1.64
CA ILE A 158 23.56 -22.34 1.09
C ILE A 158 23.95 -21.31 2.16
N GLU A 159 25.24 -21.22 2.48
CA GLU A 159 25.74 -20.20 3.39
C GLU A 159 26.22 -19.01 2.58
N LEU A 160 25.80 -17.81 2.96
CA LEU A 160 26.22 -16.56 2.36
C LEU A 160 26.94 -15.73 3.41
N ASP A 161 28.23 -15.49 3.22
CA ASP A 161 29.08 -14.82 4.21
C ASP A 161 29.49 -13.41 3.76
N PHE A 162 28.92 -12.41 4.43
CA PHE A 162 29.24 -11.00 4.22
C PHE A 162 30.52 -10.54 4.94
N SER A 163 31.20 -11.40 5.72
CA SER A 163 32.35 -11.02 6.54
C SER A 163 33.54 -10.51 5.74
N ARG A 164 33.64 -10.87 4.46
CA ARG A 164 34.72 -10.46 3.55
C ARG A 164 34.39 -9.20 2.76
N ILE A 165 33.20 -8.63 2.93
CA ILE A 165 32.77 -7.44 2.20
C ILE A 165 33.17 -6.18 2.96
N ALA A 166 33.92 -5.30 2.30
CA ALA A 166 34.33 -4.03 2.85
C ALA A 166 33.13 -3.12 3.16
N GLY A 167 33.21 -2.37 4.25
CA GLY A 167 32.18 -1.40 4.66
C GLY A 167 31.03 -1.98 5.48
N VAL A 168 30.96 -3.30 5.65
CA VAL A 168 29.97 -3.92 6.55
C VAL A 168 30.45 -3.76 8.01
N PRO A 169 29.65 -3.22 8.95
CA PRO A 169 30.00 -3.08 10.36
C PRO A 169 30.19 -4.43 11.06
N GLU A 170 31.07 -4.51 12.08
CA GLU A 170 31.33 -5.76 12.83
C GLU A 170 30.21 -6.13 13.81
N ILE A 171 29.35 -5.17 14.16
CA ILE A 171 28.27 -5.34 15.13
C ILE A 171 27.22 -6.30 14.56
N LYS A 172 27.27 -7.58 14.96
CA LYS A 172 26.43 -8.65 14.40
C LYS A 172 24.96 -8.55 14.81
N GLU A 173 24.66 -7.99 15.97
CA GLU A 173 23.34 -8.08 16.62
C GLU A 173 22.28 -7.20 15.95
N GLU A 174 22.70 -6.09 15.33
CA GLU A 174 21.82 -5.17 14.60
C GLU A 174 21.63 -5.56 13.13
N LEU A 175 22.55 -6.36 12.59
CA LEU A 175 22.53 -6.78 11.19
C LEU A 175 21.52 -7.90 10.98
N LEU A 176 20.64 -7.68 10.00
CA LEU A 176 19.63 -8.63 9.57
C LEU A 176 19.95 -9.10 8.16
N CYS A 177 19.98 -10.41 7.97
CA CYS A 177 20.00 -11.02 6.64
C CYS A 177 18.64 -10.84 5.98
N ALA A 178 18.62 -10.28 4.78
CA ALA A 178 17.41 -10.07 4.00
C ALA A 178 17.50 -10.79 2.65
N VAL A 179 16.38 -11.36 2.22
CA VAL A 179 16.15 -11.78 0.84
C VAL A 179 15.14 -10.84 0.18
N PHE A 180 15.40 -10.50 -1.09
CA PHE A 180 14.59 -9.58 -1.86
C PHE A 180 13.79 -10.35 -2.91
N GLY A 181 12.49 -10.50 -2.69
CA GLY A 181 11.59 -11.16 -3.63
C GLY A 181 11.18 -10.27 -4.82
N LEU A 182 10.34 -10.82 -5.70
CA LEU A 182 9.72 -10.17 -6.86
C LEU A 182 8.75 -8.99 -6.50
N GLY A 183 8.79 -8.48 -5.28
CA GLY A 183 8.04 -7.31 -4.80
C GLY A 183 8.93 -6.32 -4.05
N LYS A 184 8.33 -5.30 -3.43
CA LYS A 184 9.04 -4.40 -2.48
C LYS A 184 9.12 -4.97 -1.05
N GLN A 185 8.89 -6.28 -0.91
CA GLN A 185 8.83 -6.95 0.37
C GLN A 185 10.22 -7.48 0.74
N VAL A 186 10.64 -7.15 1.96
CA VAL A 186 11.88 -7.63 2.56
C VAL A 186 11.51 -8.79 3.46
N GLU A 187 12.12 -9.95 3.24
CA GLU A 187 11.98 -11.08 4.13
C GLU A 187 13.29 -11.25 4.91
N VAL A 188 13.20 -11.20 6.24
CA VAL A 188 14.35 -11.34 7.12
C VAL A 188 14.60 -12.82 7.39
N LEU A 189 15.80 -13.30 7.08
CA LEU A 189 16.21 -14.69 7.20
C LEU A 189 16.85 -15.02 8.55
N GLY A 190 17.42 -14.04 9.23
CA GLY A 190 18.17 -14.22 10.47
C GLY A 190 19.02 -13.00 10.83
N ARG A 191 19.78 -13.12 11.92
CA ARG A 191 20.68 -12.07 12.41
C ARG A 191 22.15 -12.44 12.15
N GLY A 192 22.97 -11.41 11.97
CA GLY A 192 24.41 -11.54 11.77
C GLY A 192 24.84 -11.37 10.31
N ARG A 193 26.13 -11.64 10.06
CA ARG A 193 26.79 -11.49 8.75
C ARG A 193 26.74 -12.73 7.87
N VAL A 194 26.36 -13.88 8.42
CA VAL A 194 26.26 -15.14 7.68
C VAL A 194 24.78 -15.50 7.56
N CYS A 195 24.31 -15.62 6.33
CA CYS A 195 22.92 -15.92 6.02
C CYS A 195 22.78 -17.36 5.53
N LEU A 196 21.77 -18.07 6.03
CA LEU A 196 21.44 -19.42 5.57
C LEU A 196 20.25 -19.36 4.63
N VAL A 197 20.48 -19.65 3.35
CA VAL A 197 19.48 -19.49 2.28
C VAL A 197 19.13 -20.85 1.65
N LYS A 198 17.87 -21.04 1.28
CA LYS A 198 17.36 -22.33 0.75
C LYS A 198 17.19 -22.35 -0.77
N GLY A 199 17.57 -21.28 -1.46
CA GLY A 199 17.36 -21.13 -2.90
C GLY A 199 18.20 -20.01 -3.50
N GLN A 200 17.93 -19.73 -4.77
CA GLN A 200 18.55 -18.64 -5.52
C GLN A 200 17.83 -17.31 -5.27
N GLY A 201 18.45 -16.20 -5.63
CA GLY A 201 17.85 -14.87 -5.53
C GLY A 201 18.87 -13.79 -5.18
N HIS A 202 18.36 -12.67 -4.67
CA HIS A 202 19.15 -11.53 -4.24
C HIS A 202 19.07 -11.36 -2.72
N PHE A 203 20.22 -11.10 -2.12
CA PHE A 203 20.43 -11.11 -0.68
C PHE A 203 21.23 -9.89 -0.25
N GLY A 204 21.03 -9.42 0.97
CA GLY A 204 21.77 -8.29 1.53
C GLY A 204 21.65 -8.22 3.04
N LEU A 205 22.49 -7.40 3.66
CA LEU A 205 22.38 -7.04 5.06
C LEU A 205 21.62 -5.74 5.21
N VAL A 206 20.67 -5.73 6.13
CA VAL A 206 19.87 -4.57 6.47
C VAL A 206 19.85 -4.33 7.97
N VAL A 207 19.54 -3.10 8.36
CA VAL A 207 19.18 -2.73 9.73
C VAL A 207 17.77 -2.15 9.72
N GLU A 208 17.01 -2.33 10.80
CA GLU A 208 15.72 -1.68 10.94
C GLU A 208 15.91 -0.16 11.04
N ARG A 209 15.23 0.61 10.18
CA ARG A 209 15.03 2.03 10.44
C ARG A 209 13.99 2.14 11.53
N GLY A 210 14.22 2.98 12.53
CA GLY A 210 13.22 3.34 13.55
C GLY A 210 11.97 3.98 12.91
N MET A 211 11.08 3.14 12.38
CA MET A 211 9.95 3.54 11.53
C MET A 211 8.73 3.96 12.36
N GLU A 212 8.84 3.86 13.68
CA GLU A 212 7.84 4.28 14.66
C GLU A 212 7.38 5.73 14.45
N LYS A 213 8.29 6.61 13.99
CA LYS A 213 8.00 8.04 13.80
C LYS A 213 7.10 8.34 12.59
N VAL A 214 7.17 7.56 11.51
CA VAL A 214 6.45 7.86 10.25
C VAL A 214 5.00 7.35 10.32
N VAL A 215 4.80 6.12 10.79
CA VAL A 215 3.46 5.52 10.93
C VAL A 215 2.62 6.29 11.95
N ARG A 216 3.23 6.74 13.06
CA ARG A 216 2.54 7.58 14.05
C ARG A 216 2.08 8.90 13.45
N ARG A 217 2.87 9.52 12.58
CA ARG A 217 2.55 10.81 11.94
C ARG A 217 1.40 10.66 10.94
N TRP A 218 1.37 9.60 10.14
CA TRP A 218 0.27 9.35 9.21
C TRP A 218 -1.03 8.99 9.94
N LYS A 219 -0.95 8.15 11.00
CA LYS A 219 -2.10 7.87 11.88
C LYS A 219 -2.65 9.14 12.53
N LEU A 220 -1.78 10.06 12.97
CA LEU A 220 -2.19 11.34 13.57
C LEU A 220 -2.89 12.26 12.54
N VAL A 221 -2.38 12.31 11.30
CA VAL A 221 -2.99 13.11 10.22
C VAL A 221 -4.37 12.56 9.85
N VAL A 222 -4.51 11.23 9.72
CA VAL A 222 -5.79 10.58 9.43
C VAL A 222 -6.79 10.77 10.58
N ALA A 223 -6.34 10.65 11.83
CA ALA A 223 -7.17 10.90 13.01
C ALA A 223 -7.63 12.37 13.12
N ALA A 224 -6.76 13.34 12.80
CA ALA A 224 -7.12 14.76 12.79
C ALA A 224 -8.12 15.09 11.67
N ALA A 225 -7.94 14.52 10.47
CA ALA A 225 -8.85 14.74 9.35
C ALA A 225 -10.25 14.15 9.61
N THR A 226 -10.32 12.95 10.19
CA THR A 226 -11.60 12.31 10.54
C THR A 226 -12.33 13.04 11.67
N ALA A 227 -11.61 13.51 12.70
CA ALA A 227 -12.19 14.33 13.76
C ALA A 227 -12.71 15.68 13.22
N GLY A 228 -11.96 16.32 12.32
CA GLY A 228 -12.37 17.59 11.70
C GLY A 228 -13.64 17.48 10.86
N ALA A 229 -13.77 16.41 10.07
CA ALA A 229 -14.97 16.16 9.27
C ALA A 229 -16.21 15.92 10.16
N MET A 230 -16.07 15.12 11.22
CA MET A 230 -17.16 14.86 12.16
C MET A 230 -17.59 16.13 12.89
N GLY A 231 -16.63 16.95 13.31
CA GLY A 231 -16.89 18.24 13.96
C GLY A 231 -17.64 19.21 13.06
N ALA A 232 -17.25 19.32 11.79
CA ALA A 232 -17.91 20.20 10.83
C ALA A 232 -19.39 19.82 10.60
N VAL A 233 -19.68 18.51 10.53
CA VAL A 233 -21.04 17.99 10.40
C VAL A 233 -21.89 18.34 11.63
N LEU A 234 -21.37 18.12 12.83
CA LEU A 234 -22.08 18.46 14.07
C LEU A 234 -22.37 19.96 14.19
N ILE A 235 -21.39 20.81 13.86
CA ILE A 235 -21.58 22.27 13.85
C ILE A 235 -22.66 22.68 12.83
N GLY A 236 -22.64 22.08 11.63
CA GLY A 236 -23.66 22.30 10.60
C GLY A 236 -25.07 21.97 11.10
N LEU A 237 -25.26 20.86 11.82
CA LEU A 237 -26.56 20.47 12.39
C LEU A 237 -27.07 21.47 13.44
N VAL A 238 -26.18 21.96 14.32
CA VAL A 238 -26.53 22.95 15.35
C VAL A 238 -26.99 24.26 14.71
N VAL A 239 -26.30 24.75 13.68
CA VAL A 239 -26.68 25.98 12.97
C VAL A 239 -28.07 25.83 12.34
N VAL A 240 -28.36 24.70 11.71
CA VAL A 240 -29.69 24.42 11.12
C VAL A 240 -30.78 24.40 12.19
N ALA A 241 -30.53 23.80 13.35
CA ALA A 241 -31.48 23.75 14.45
C ALA A 241 -31.80 25.15 15.00
N VAL A 242 -30.78 26.00 15.20
CA VAL A 242 -30.96 27.38 15.69
C VAL A 242 -31.75 28.24 14.68
N VAL A 243 -31.45 28.12 13.39
CA VAL A 243 -32.18 28.86 12.34
C VAL A 243 -33.65 28.42 12.28
N LYS A 244 -33.92 27.11 12.36
CA LYS A 244 -35.31 26.59 12.43
C LYS A 244 -36.03 27.04 13.69
N GLY A 245 -35.36 27.04 14.85
CA GLY A 245 -35.90 27.53 16.12
C GLY A 245 -36.27 29.00 16.05
N LYS A 246 -35.35 29.87 15.62
CA LYS A 246 -35.63 31.31 15.45
C LYS A 246 -36.72 31.57 14.41
N LYS A 247 -36.78 30.80 13.33
CA LYS A 247 -37.86 30.90 12.33
C LYS A 247 -39.21 30.51 12.93
N LYS A 248 -39.25 29.50 13.79
CA LYS A 248 -40.47 29.07 14.49
C LYS A 248 -40.93 30.13 15.49
N GLU A 249 -40.03 30.69 16.29
CA GLU A 249 -40.38 31.76 17.23
C GLU A 249 -40.90 33.01 16.53
N ARG A 250 -40.25 33.44 15.43
CA ARG A 250 -40.76 34.57 14.63
C ARG A 250 -42.16 34.33 14.11
N ARG A 251 -42.47 33.10 13.69
CA ARG A 251 -43.81 32.71 13.23
C ARG A 251 -44.83 32.69 14.38
N MET A 252 -44.42 32.26 15.58
CA MET A 252 -45.29 32.25 16.75
C MET A 252 -45.58 33.67 17.24
N ALA A 253 -44.58 34.54 17.31
CA ALA A 253 -44.76 35.95 17.67
C ALA A 253 -45.67 36.70 16.68
N GLU A 254 -45.62 36.33 15.40
CA GLU A 254 -46.52 36.90 14.39
C GLU A 254 -47.98 36.42 14.56
N MET A 255 -48.19 35.17 15.01
CA MET A 255 -49.52 34.65 15.32
C MET A 255 -50.11 35.26 16.60
N GLU A 256 -49.30 35.50 17.63
CA GLU A 256 -49.72 36.19 18.85
C GLU A 256 -50.20 37.62 18.53
N ARG A 257 -49.46 38.37 17.69
CA ARG A 257 -49.86 39.73 17.30
C ARG A 257 -51.20 39.77 16.56
N ARG A 258 -51.46 38.80 15.67
CA ARG A 258 -52.74 38.70 14.95
C ARG A 258 -53.90 38.26 15.85
N ALA A 259 -53.64 37.53 16.93
CA ALA A 259 -54.66 37.22 17.94
C ALA A 259 -55.08 38.49 18.70
N TYR A 260 -54.12 39.32 19.14
CA TYR A 260 -54.41 40.56 19.85
C TYR A 260 -55.17 41.61 19.01
N GLU A 261 -54.93 41.67 17.70
CA GLU A 261 -55.67 42.58 16.81
C GLU A 261 -57.14 42.16 16.61
N ASN A 262 -57.46 40.87 16.77
CA ASN A 262 -58.84 40.35 16.59
C ASN A 262 -59.67 40.33 17.90
N GLU A 263 -59.05 40.57 19.07
CA GLU A 263 -59.71 40.52 20.39
C GLU A 263 -59.77 41.86 21.13
N ALA A 264 -59.50 43.00 20.49
CA ALA A 264 -59.66 44.30 21.14
C ALA A 264 -61.15 44.51 21.54
N LEU A 265 -61.49 44.16 22.80
CA LEU A 265 -62.82 44.32 23.38
C LEU A 265 -63.30 45.74 23.13
N ARG A 266 -64.44 45.89 22.47
CA ARG A 266 -65.08 47.19 22.25
C ARG A 266 -65.34 47.84 23.61
N VAL A 267 -64.81 49.05 23.78
CA VAL A 267 -65.04 49.85 24.99
C VAL A 267 -65.93 51.02 24.58
N SER A 268 -67.12 51.11 25.17
CA SER A 268 -68.06 52.22 24.94
C SER A 268 -68.07 53.15 26.16
N MET A 269 -68.17 54.45 25.91
CA MET A 269 -68.32 55.44 26.98
C MET A 269 -69.79 55.51 27.38
N VAL A 270 -70.10 55.23 28.64
CA VAL A 270 -71.44 55.44 29.21
C VAL A 270 -71.34 56.61 30.19
N GLY A 271 -71.65 57.80 29.70
CA GLY A 271 -71.44 59.04 30.46
C GLY A 271 -69.96 59.29 30.78
N HIS A 272 -69.64 59.55 32.05
CA HIS A 272 -68.28 59.90 32.50
C HIS A 272 -67.44 58.72 33.02
N LEU A 273 -67.94 57.48 32.95
CA LEU A 273 -67.18 56.29 33.32
C LEU A 273 -66.96 55.38 32.11
N ARG A 274 -65.73 54.87 31.99
CA ARG A 274 -65.36 53.92 30.95
C ARG A 274 -65.72 52.52 31.42
N ALA A 275 -66.67 51.88 30.75
CA ALA A 275 -67.11 50.52 31.04
C ALA A 275 -66.76 49.59 29.89
N TYR A 276 -66.28 48.38 30.21
CA TYR A 276 -66.04 47.32 29.24
C TYR A 276 -67.38 46.76 28.76
N THR A 277 -67.66 46.88 27.46
CA THR A 277 -68.88 46.33 26.87
C THR A 277 -68.57 45.00 26.23
N ALA A 278 -69.04 43.90 26.82
CA ALA A 278 -69.03 42.61 26.14
C ALA A 278 -69.92 42.69 24.89
N ALA A 279 -69.46 42.15 23.77
CA ALA A 279 -70.31 42.02 22.58
C ALA A 279 -71.54 41.18 22.95
N ALA A 280 -72.72 41.58 22.50
CA ALA A 280 -73.95 40.86 22.81
C ALA A 280 -73.88 39.45 22.19
N VAL A 281 -73.60 38.44 23.02
CA VAL A 281 -73.67 37.04 22.63
C VAL A 281 -75.10 36.57 22.93
N ARG A 282 -75.91 36.39 21.89
CA ARG A 282 -77.19 35.67 22.01
C ARG A 282 -76.88 34.17 21.92
N THR A 283 -76.88 33.47 23.05
CA THR A 283 -76.98 32.01 23.05
C THR A 283 -78.45 31.63 22.94
N ALA A 284 -78.83 30.94 21.87
CA ALA A 284 -80.17 30.35 21.75
C ALA A 284 -80.29 29.18 22.75
N PRO A 285 -81.40 29.06 23.50
CA PRO A 285 -81.59 27.96 24.44
C PRO A 285 -81.72 26.65 23.66
N ALA A 286 -80.84 25.68 23.96
CA ALA A 286 -80.99 24.31 23.50
C ALA A 286 -82.02 23.62 24.40
N MET A 287 -83.07 23.06 23.80
CA MET A 287 -84.15 22.36 24.48
C MET A 287 -83.67 20.96 24.89
N GLU A 288 -83.81 20.60 26.16
CA GLU A 288 -83.53 19.25 26.66
C GLU A 288 -84.58 18.28 26.11
N ARG A 289 -84.13 17.24 25.39
CA ARG A 289 -84.95 16.10 25.02
C ARG A 289 -84.60 14.96 25.96
N GLU A 290 -85.48 14.74 26.93
CA GLU A 290 -85.46 13.60 27.84
C GLU A 290 -86.43 12.56 27.25
N GLU A 291 -85.90 11.43 26.74
CA GLU A 291 -86.69 10.21 26.55
C GLU A 291 -85.84 9.01 26.98
N ASP A 292 -86.12 8.59 28.21
CA ASP A 292 -86.38 7.23 28.68
C ASP A 292 -85.55 6.03 28.15
N LEU A 293 -84.85 5.43 29.12
CA LEU A 293 -84.59 3.99 29.33
C LEU A 293 -85.83 3.09 29.08
N PRO A 294 -85.80 1.74 29.20
CA PRO A 294 -84.72 0.74 29.33
C PRO A 294 -84.85 -0.33 28.19
N MET A 295 -83.91 -1.24 27.92
CA MET A 295 -83.47 -2.40 28.72
C MET A 295 -82.27 -3.02 28.01
#